data_AF-A0A5C5SUY2-F1
#
_entry.id   AF-A0A5C5SUY2-F1
#
_cell.length_a   1.000
_cell.length_b   1.000
_cell.length_c   1.000
_cell.angle_alpha   90.00
_cell.angle_beta   90.00
_cell.angle_gamma   90.00
#
_symmetry.space_group_name_H-M   'P 1'
#
loop_
_entity.id
_entity.type
_entity.pdbx_description
1 polymer ?
#
loop_
_entity_poly.entity_id
_entity_poly.type
_entity_poly.pdbx_seq_one_letter_code
_entity_poly.pdbx_strand_id
1 'polypeptide(L)'
;MPWQTKKPDLKNDPRYLEGKVNDVTAQLAENTKEINVFSKSVAYVGSRLSVETSDNPRIQRAIDSIAAGEVVITEGTYICNTGLTFDPTKISIIGRGKPKLDFSGLTSGYAFKTLTSSYSHESATQRIEGLFIQGPLDEATLADGFYLHIPVNEAFQQHIDQMTMQNVQIDGFRYQFVFGDNIWCFKGYNVVAGHAQKEILRYEGNKNTGENISFFGSTFYSSTNAAKNATAVHILPTAGGYVDLRFFGCSFDYNDLHFNIERGKVFIFGGYIEDRETTPTLKVRRMNADAWKAELHILGTSFYPAETVNRSAFISVEGGLSRVVANDISIEGFGKETEFIKVLGTEEPIIKARDIWYDFRKGTNTNNNGNAAHISTYLNQLMNGDFTSLSGWTEASSPNGSTSLDSNALKCAVTGVDQTHYARRRQNLPTKTGDLVYVKARYKTDGVVSDGADWKGAVIKLEFVSYDGIVIKTEIIHKSTGTSDWKNFQWYTKAPKGCFRVLFTIGVDNAIGSAWFDDVVINVL
;
A
#
# COMPACT_ATOMS: atom_id res chain seq x y z
N MET A 1 43.98 33.01 85.09
CA MET A 1 43.40 32.57 83.81
C MET A 1 42.78 31.18 84.03
N PRO A 2 41.48 30.98 83.78
CA PRO A 2 40.86 29.68 83.99
C PRO A 2 41.32 28.72 82.88
N TRP A 3 41.67 27.50 83.28
CA TRP A 3 42.03 26.41 82.38
C TRP A 3 40.81 26.05 81.52
N GLN A 4 40.83 26.45 80.25
CA GLN A 4 39.88 25.91 79.27
C GLN A 4 40.25 24.44 79.02
N THR A 5 39.40 23.54 79.49
CA THR A 5 39.45 22.12 79.11
C THR A 5 39.32 22.03 77.59
N LYS A 6 40.34 21.48 76.93
CA LYS A 6 40.33 21.20 75.49
C LYS A 6 39.04 20.42 75.18
N LYS A 7 38.22 20.96 74.28
CA LYS A 7 37.05 20.25 73.76
C LYS A 7 37.51 18.88 73.24
N PRO A 8 36.82 17.78 73.60
CA PRO A 8 37.18 16.46 73.11
C PRO A 8 37.18 16.45 71.58
N ASP A 9 38.21 15.83 71.00
CA ASP A 9 38.36 15.69 69.55
C ASP A 9 37.34 14.66 69.02
N LEU A 10 36.10 15.12 68.83
CA LEU A 10 34.98 14.30 68.36
C LEU A 10 35.18 13.74 66.95
N LYS A 11 36.19 14.21 66.18
CA LYS A 11 36.47 13.67 64.85
C LYS A 11 37.06 12.26 64.91
N ASN A 12 37.67 11.88 66.03
CA ASN A 12 38.36 10.61 66.19
C ASN A 12 37.79 9.74 67.32
N ASP A 13 36.68 10.14 67.96
CA ASP A 13 36.01 9.31 68.96
C ASP A 13 35.19 8.22 68.26
N PRO A 14 35.55 6.93 68.40
CA PRO A 14 34.85 5.83 67.73
C PRO A 14 33.35 5.78 68.09
N ARG A 15 32.95 6.28 69.26
CA ARG A 15 31.54 6.35 69.68
C ARG A 15 30.74 7.39 68.90
N TYR A 16 31.39 8.44 68.40
CA TYR A 16 30.76 9.46 67.55
C TYR A 16 30.70 9.02 66.08
N LEU A 17 31.65 8.19 65.66
CA LEU A 17 31.71 7.61 64.32
C LEU A 17 30.73 6.44 64.14
N GLU A 18 30.52 5.60 65.16
CA GLU A 18 29.55 4.49 65.13
C GLU A 18 28.13 4.95 64.80
N GLY A 19 27.66 6.04 65.43
CA GLY A 19 26.34 6.61 65.13
C GLY A 19 26.21 7.02 63.66
N LYS A 20 27.21 7.73 63.11
CA LYS A 20 27.19 8.15 61.71
C LYS A 20 27.33 7.00 60.72
N VAL A 21 28.09 5.96 61.05
CA VAL A 21 28.21 4.75 60.22
C VAL A 21 26.90 3.98 60.19
N ASN A 22 26.20 3.89 61.33
CA ASN A 22 24.88 3.27 61.40
C ASN A 22 23.84 4.05 60.59
N ASP A 23 23.85 5.38 60.67
CA ASP A 23 22.97 6.25 59.89
C ASP A 23 23.22 6.13 58.38
N VAL A 24 24.49 6.10 57.95
CA VAL A 24 24.86 5.90 56.53
C VAL A 24 24.46 4.50 56.06
N THR A 25 24.61 3.47 56.90
CA THR A 25 24.21 2.09 56.57
C THR A 25 22.69 1.97 56.44
N ALA A 26 21.93 2.60 57.33
CA ALA A 26 20.47 2.67 57.25
C ALA A 26 20.02 3.43 56.00
N GLN A 27 20.63 4.58 55.71
CA GLN A 27 20.36 5.38 54.51
C GLN A 27 20.71 4.60 53.23
N LEU A 28 21.82 3.85 53.20
CA LEU A 28 22.16 2.99 52.06
C LEU A 28 21.14 1.88 51.87
N ALA A 29 20.68 1.24 52.96
CA ALA A 29 19.67 0.20 52.90
C ALA A 29 18.31 0.74 52.41
N GLU A 30 17.96 1.97 52.79
CA GLU A 30 16.75 2.66 52.35
C GLU A 30 16.83 3.11 50.89
N ASN A 31 17.96 3.72 50.49
CA ASN A 31 18.23 4.06 49.08
C ASN A 31 18.29 2.82 48.18
N THR A 32 18.78 1.67 48.68
CA THR A 32 18.78 0.41 47.92
C THR A 32 17.37 -0.16 47.76
N LYS A 33 16.47 0.08 48.73
CA LYS A 33 15.05 -0.22 48.57
C LYS A 33 14.41 0.69 47.53
N GLU A 34 14.71 1.99 47.52
CA GLU A 34 14.18 2.92 46.51
C GLU A 34 14.69 2.63 45.08
N ILE A 35 15.95 2.23 44.92
CA ILE A 35 16.52 1.83 43.62
C ILE A 35 15.84 0.55 43.08
N ASN A 36 15.45 -0.38 43.94
CA ASN A 36 14.71 -1.59 43.55
C ASN A 36 13.23 -1.34 43.22
N VAL A 37 12.67 -0.17 43.54
CA VAL A 37 11.26 0.17 43.25
C VAL A 37 11.07 0.68 41.82
N PHE A 38 12.15 1.05 41.11
CA PHE A 38 12.09 1.55 39.72
C PHE A 38 12.87 0.72 38.70
N SER A 39 13.58 -0.34 39.10
CA SER A 39 14.21 -1.23 38.12
C SER A 39 13.14 -2.14 37.49
N LYS A 40 12.76 -1.87 36.24
CA LYS A 40 12.11 -2.89 35.41
C LYS A 40 12.91 -4.18 35.52
N SER A 41 12.24 -5.30 35.80
CA SER A 41 12.93 -6.59 35.90
C SER A 41 13.50 -6.95 34.53
N VAL A 42 14.79 -7.31 34.47
CA VAL A 42 15.45 -7.73 33.24
C VAL A 42 15.89 -9.18 33.38
N ALA A 43 15.40 -10.05 32.50
CA ALA A 43 15.87 -11.43 32.39
C ALA A 43 16.80 -11.55 31.17
N TYR A 44 17.97 -12.18 31.34
CA TYR A 44 18.92 -12.36 30.25
C TYR A 44 18.88 -13.80 29.72
N VAL A 45 18.82 -13.93 28.40
CA VAL A 45 19.12 -15.18 27.69
C VAL A 45 20.52 -15.06 27.11
N GLY A 46 21.48 -15.68 27.80
CA GLY A 46 22.88 -15.75 27.37
C GLY A 46 23.07 -16.54 26.07
N SER A 47 24.32 -16.62 25.60
CA SER A 47 24.68 -17.37 24.40
C SER A 47 24.23 -18.84 24.47
N ARG A 48 23.96 -19.46 23.32
CA ARG A 48 23.58 -20.88 23.23
C ARG A 48 24.58 -21.80 23.95
N LEU A 49 24.05 -22.78 24.68
CA LEU A 49 24.83 -23.91 25.18
C LEU A 49 24.86 -24.99 24.09
N SER A 50 26.04 -25.48 23.73
CA SER A 50 26.25 -26.38 22.58
C SER A 50 25.53 -27.73 22.64
N VAL A 51 24.89 -28.06 23.76
CA VAL A 51 24.31 -29.38 24.05
C VAL A 51 22.78 -29.46 23.88
N GLU A 52 22.09 -28.33 23.72
CA GLU A 52 20.61 -28.34 23.63
C GLU A 52 20.13 -28.49 22.17
N THR A 53 19.14 -29.37 21.98
CA THR A 53 18.43 -29.56 20.69
C THR A 53 17.41 -28.45 20.41
N SER A 54 16.98 -27.73 21.45
CA SER A 54 16.08 -26.57 21.37
C SER A 54 16.35 -25.61 22.54
N ASP A 55 16.46 -24.32 22.23
CA ASP A 55 16.58 -23.20 23.16
C ASP A 55 15.22 -22.72 23.70
N ASN A 56 14.08 -23.24 23.21
CA ASN A 56 12.75 -22.82 23.65
C ASN A 56 12.55 -22.85 25.16
N PRO A 57 12.88 -23.95 25.89
CA PRO A 57 12.62 -24.00 27.33
C PRO A 57 13.41 -22.94 28.10
N ARG A 58 14.60 -22.58 27.63
CA ARG A 58 15.43 -21.56 28.25
C ARG A 58 14.86 -20.16 28.03
N ILE A 59 14.44 -19.84 26.81
CA ILE A 59 13.82 -18.55 26.49
C ILE A 59 12.47 -18.42 27.21
N GLN A 60 11.64 -19.47 27.19
CA GLN A 60 10.35 -19.47 27.87
C GLN A 60 10.52 -19.30 29.39
N ARG A 61 11.49 -19.98 30.02
CA ARG A 61 11.80 -19.74 31.44
C ARG A 61 12.18 -18.29 31.73
N ALA A 62 12.93 -17.63 30.84
CA ALA A 62 13.27 -16.22 31.02
C ALA A 62 12.01 -15.33 30.96
N ILE A 63 11.10 -15.59 30.02
CA ILE A 63 9.80 -14.91 29.92
C ILE A 63 8.98 -15.14 31.20
N ASP A 64 8.85 -16.39 31.64
CA ASP A 64 8.03 -16.77 32.80
C ASP A 64 8.63 -16.30 34.14
N SER A 65 9.94 -16.01 34.18
CA SER A 65 10.65 -15.62 35.41
C SER A 65 10.40 -14.18 35.85
N ILE A 66 9.82 -13.34 35.00
CA ILE A 66 9.56 -11.93 35.30
C ILE A 66 8.06 -11.63 35.24
N ALA A 67 7.57 -10.89 36.24
CA ALA A 67 6.16 -10.50 36.28
C ALA A 67 5.82 -9.41 35.25
N ALA A 68 6.73 -8.44 35.08
CA ALA A 68 6.70 -7.41 34.05
C ALA A 68 8.12 -6.87 33.84
N GLY A 69 8.49 -6.57 32.60
CA GLY A 69 9.83 -6.06 32.28
C GLY A 69 10.34 -6.48 30.91
N GLU A 70 11.66 -6.64 30.79
CA GLU A 70 12.34 -6.92 29.54
C GLU A 70 13.03 -8.30 29.59
N VAL A 71 12.81 -9.13 28.57
CA VAL A 71 13.64 -10.30 28.30
C VAL A 71 14.68 -9.91 27.25
N VAL A 72 15.94 -9.90 27.63
CA VAL A 72 17.05 -9.53 26.75
C VAL A 72 17.72 -10.78 26.19
N ILE A 73 17.63 -10.96 24.89
CA ILE A 73 18.30 -12.02 24.14
C ILE A 73 19.59 -11.44 23.56
N THR A 74 20.72 -12.05 23.89
CA THR A 74 22.05 -11.61 23.43
C THR A 74 22.38 -12.21 22.06
N GLU A 75 23.39 -11.67 21.38
CA GLU A 75 23.81 -12.11 20.05
C GLU A 75 24.04 -13.64 19.98
N GLY A 76 23.56 -14.25 18.90
CA GLY A 76 23.68 -15.68 18.67
C GLY A 76 22.58 -16.24 17.78
N THR A 77 22.64 -17.55 17.54
CA THR A 77 21.54 -18.31 16.91
C THR A 77 20.97 -19.29 17.92
N TYR A 78 19.66 -19.23 18.10
CA TYR A 78 18.88 -20.00 19.07
C TYR A 78 17.92 -20.90 18.31
N ILE A 79 18.00 -22.21 18.50
CA ILE A 79 17.14 -23.16 17.78
C ILE A 79 15.81 -23.29 18.52
N CYS A 80 14.70 -23.01 17.86
CA CYS A 80 13.38 -23.01 18.47
C CYS A 80 12.43 -23.99 17.77
N ASN A 81 12.34 -25.23 18.26
CA ASN A 81 11.48 -26.26 17.68
C ASN A 81 10.02 -26.24 18.18
N THR A 82 9.69 -25.35 19.12
CA THR A 82 8.32 -25.13 19.61
C THR A 82 7.99 -23.64 19.61
N GLY A 83 6.72 -23.28 19.83
CA GLY A 83 6.33 -21.88 20.03
C GLY A 83 6.77 -21.31 21.37
N LEU A 84 6.84 -19.98 21.44
CA LEU A 84 6.97 -19.20 22.67
C LEU A 84 5.66 -18.47 22.98
N THR A 85 5.38 -18.28 24.27
CA THR A 85 4.24 -17.50 24.74
C THR A 85 4.70 -16.35 25.61
N PHE A 86 4.05 -15.19 25.49
CA PHE A 86 4.35 -14.02 26.33
C PHE A 86 3.09 -13.17 26.55
N ASP A 87 3.10 -12.38 27.62
CA ASP A 87 2.06 -11.38 27.91
C ASP A 87 2.45 -10.03 27.33
N PRO A 88 1.83 -9.58 26.22
CA PRO A 88 2.22 -8.34 25.54
C PRO A 88 1.90 -7.09 26.34
N THR A 89 1.15 -7.21 27.45
CA THR A 89 0.89 -6.10 28.38
C THR A 89 2.02 -5.93 29.41
N LYS A 90 2.82 -6.98 29.63
CA LYS A 90 3.82 -7.02 30.72
C LYS A 90 5.26 -7.18 30.24
N ILE A 91 5.46 -7.84 29.11
CA ILE A 91 6.79 -8.31 28.69
C ILE A 91 7.20 -7.67 27.37
N SER A 92 8.39 -7.06 27.37
CA SER A 92 9.15 -6.73 26.17
C SER A 92 10.17 -7.82 25.86
N ILE A 93 10.44 -8.09 24.59
CA ILE A 93 11.47 -9.04 24.14
C ILE A 93 12.49 -8.28 23.29
N ILE A 94 13.72 -8.18 23.78
CA ILE A 94 14.75 -7.28 23.23
C ILE A 94 15.95 -8.10 22.76
N GLY A 95 16.24 -8.06 21.47
CA GLY A 95 17.47 -8.58 20.87
C GLY A 95 18.59 -7.55 20.93
N ARG A 96 19.76 -7.95 21.47
CA ARG A 96 20.99 -7.16 21.47
C ARG A 96 22.01 -7.84 20.56
N GLY A 97 22.44 -7.14 19.51
CA GLY A 97 23.33 -7.71 18.48
C GLY A 97 22.59 -8.54 17.41
N LYS A 98 21.30 -8.28 17.18
CA LYS A 98 20.47 -8.96 16.17
C LYS A 98 20.48 -10.49 16.28
N PRO A 99 20.16 -11.07 17.46
CA PRO A 99 20.11 -12.51 17.59
C PRO A 99 19.07 -13.13 16.69
N LYS A 100 19.39 -14.33 16.22
CA LYS A 100 18.54 -15.15 15.38
C LYS A 100 17.78 -16.17 16.23
N LEU A 101 16.46 -16.11 16.22
CA LEU A 101 15.58 -17.16 16.71
C LEU A 101 15.15 -18.02 15.52
N ASP A 102 15.69 -19.22 15.45
CA ASP A 102 15.55 -20.14 14.33
C ASP A 102 14.47 -21.19 14.59
N PHE A 103 13.27 -20.90 14.09
CA PHE A 103 12.11 -21.77 14.09
C PHE A 103 11.98 -22.61 12.80
N SER A 104 13.04 -22.78 12.01
CA SER A 104 12.97 -23.58 10.76
C SER A 104 12.54 -25.03 10.97
N GLY A 105 12.73 -25.58 12.19
CA GLY A 105 12.24 -26.90 12.58
C GLY A 105 10.77 -26.96 13.03
N LEU A 106 10.08 -25.81 13.15
CA LEU A 106 8.67 -25.75 13.54
C LEU A 106 7.79 -26.22 12.38
N THR A 107 7.00 -27.28 12.59
CA THR A 107 6.13 -27.86 11.54
C THR A 107 4.68 -27.38 11.61
N SER A 108 4.24 -26.92 12.79
CA SER A 108 2.89 -26.43 13.04
C SER A 108 2.83 -25.50 14.25
N GLY A 109 1.77 -24.68 14.33
CA GLY A 109 1.56 -23.75 15.45
C GLY A 109 2.20 -22.39 15.18
N TYR A 110 2.43 -21.63 16.25
CA TYR A 110 2.95 -20.26 16.16
C TYR A 110 4.32 -20.16 16.82
N ALA A 111 5.28 -19.48 16.19
CA ALA A 111 6.56 -19.15 16.80
C ALA A 111 6.38 -18.27 18.04
N PHE A 112 5.46 -17.32 17.97
CA PHE A 112 5.05 -16.46 19.08
C PHE A 112 3.53 -16.42 19.19
N LYS A 113 3.02 -16.67 20.40
CA LYS A 113 1.60 -16.55 20.72
C LYS A 113 1.40 -15.66 21.94
N THR A 114 0.54 -14.67 21.82
CA THR A 114 0.17 -13.82 22.96
C THR A 114 -0.72 -14.59 23.93
N LEU A 115 -0.48 -14.38 25.22
CA LEU A 115 -1.35 -14.76 26.32
C LEU A 115 -1.64 -13.49 27.12
N THR A 116 -2.80 -13.35 27.73
CA THR A 116 -3.02 -12.25 28.69
C THR A 116 -3.59 -12.77 29.98
N SER A 117 -3.07 -12.26 31.06
CA SER A 117 -3.42 -12.70 32.41
C SER A 117 -4.25 -11.66 33.20
N SER A 118 -4.28 -10.40 32.76
CA SER A 118 -4.97 -9.32 33.49
C SER A 118 -5.39 -8.16 32.60
N TYR A 119 -6.39 -7.39 33.06
CA TYR A 119 -6.79 -6.11 32.48
C TYR A 119 -5.66 -5.09 32.63
N SER A 120 -5.18 -4.49 31.54
CA SER A 120 -4.34 -3.29 31.61
C SER A 120 -4.23 -2.61 30.25
N HIS A 121 -4.48 -1.30 30.19
CA HIS A 121 -4.06 -0.40 29.10
C HIS A 121 -2.54 -0.11 29.14
N GLU A 122 -1.75 -0.99 29.76
CA GLU A 122 -0.33 -0.77 30.05
C GLU A 122 0.60 -1.31 28.95
N SER A 123 0.07 -1.90 27.87
CA SER A 123 0.90 -2.36 26.74
C SER A 123 1.60 -1.23 25.97
N ALA A 124 1.27 0.03 26.24
CA ALA A 124 1.93 1.23 25.72
C ALA A 124 3.46 1.24 25.83
N THR A 125 4.03 0.49 26.78
CA THR A 125 5.49 0.45 26.97
C THR A 125 6.17 -0.79 26.41
N GLN A 126 5.41 -1.76 25.91
CA GLN A 126 5.95 -3.06 25.54
C GLN A 126 6.34 -3.15 24.07
N ARG A 127 7.51 -3.75 23.84
CA ARG A 127 8.07 -3.87 22.49
C ARG A 127 8.79 -5.18 22.24
N ILE A 128 8.72 -5.61 20.98
CA ILE A 128 9.61 -6.62 20.41
C ILE A 128 10.62 -5.88 19.54
N GLU A 129 11.91 -6.03 19.85
CA GLU A 129 12.94 -5.20 19.24
C GLU A 129 14.18 -6.00 18.83
N GLY A 130 14.76 -5.69 17.68
CA GLY A 130 16.14 -6.08 17.36
C GLY A 130 16.36 -7.58 17.18
N LEU A 131 15.34 -8.32 16.75
CA LEU A 131 15.41 -9.77 16.53
C LEU A 131 15.47 -10.10 15.03
N PHE A 132 16.16 -11.19 14.69
CA PHE A 132 15.92 -11.92 13.45
C PHE A 132 15.17 -13.21 13.76
N ILE A 133 14.02 -13.42 13.13
CA ILE A 133 13.15 -14.58 13.37
C ILE A 133 13.04 -15.32 12.04
N GLN A 134 13.50 -16.57 12.03
CA GLN A 134 13.44 -17.41 10.84
C GLN A 134 12.48 -18.56 11.07
N GLY A 135 11.51 -18.75 10.18
CA GLY A 135 10.61 -19.89 10.14
C GLY A 135 10.99 -20.89 9.04
N PRO A 136 10.16 -21.93 8.84
CA PRO A 136 10.32 -22.83 7.71
C PRO A 136 10.01 -22.10 6.38
N LEU A 137 10.72 -22.50 5.32
CA LEU A 137 10.52 -22.04 3.94
C LEU A 137 9.81 -23.11 3.08
N ASP A 138 8.93 -23.88 3.72
CA ASP A 138 8.24 -25.02 3.11
C ASP A 138 6.72 -24.79 3.17
N GLU A 139 6.08 -24.71 1.99
CA GLU A 139 4.64 -24.54 1.81
C GLU A 139 3.82 -25.67 2.47
N ALA A 140 4.39 -26.85 2.70
CA ALA A 140 3.71 -27.97 3.34
C ALA A 140 3.54 -27.77 4.86
N THR A 141 4.28 -26.85 5.47
CA THR A 141 4.21 -26.59 6.91
C THR A 141 2.96 -25.81 7.30
N LEU A 142 2.50 -26.01 8.53
CA LEU A 142 1.42 -25.24 9.16
C LEU A 142 1.96 -24.29 10.24
N ALA A 143 3.25 -23.96 10.16
CA ALA A 143 3.92 -23.10 11.10
C ALA A 143 3.74 -21.64 10.70
N ASP A 144 3.28 -20.85 11.66
CA ASP A 144 3.04 -19.43 11.54
C ASP A 144 3.99 -18.67 12.49
N GLY A 145 4.23 -17.39 12.23
CA GLY A 145 5.11 -16.52 13.01
C GLY A 145 4.43 -16.04 14.29
N PHE A 146 3.79 -14.88 14.20
CA PHE A 146 3.13 -14.22 15.32
C PHE A 146 1.61 -14.40 15.26
N TYR A 147 1.02 -14.92 16.33
CA TYR A 147 -0.42 -14.83 16.59
C TYR A 147 -0.67 -13.76 17.66
N LEU A 148 -1.11 -12.60 17.20
CA LEU A 148 -1.44 -11.45 18.03
C LEU A 148 -2.96 -11.42 18.20
N HIS A 149 -3.40 -12.14 19.24
CA HIS A 149 -4.81 -12.37 19.51
C HIS A 149 -5.02 -12.63 20.98
N ILE A 150 -6.09 -12.05 21.51
CA ILE A 150 -6.64 -12.43 22.81
C ILE A 150 -8.09 -12.83 22.57
N PRO A 151 -8.49 -14.08 22.89
CA PRO A 151 -9.87 -14.51 22.75
C PRO A 151 -10.81 -13.57 23.49
N VAL A 152 -11.97 -13.30 22.92
CA VAL A 152 -12.98 -12.47 23.59
C VAL A 152 -13.46 -13.19 24.84
N ASN A 153 -13.15 -12.61 26.00
CA ASN A 153 -13.79 -12.94 27.26
C ASN A 153 -14.57 -11.71 27.72
N GLU A 154 -15.91 -11.81 27.72
CA GLU A 154 -16.80 -10.69 28.09
C GLU A 154 -16.55 -10.19 29.53
N ALA A 155 -15.94 -11.00 30.40
CA ALA A 155 -15.64 -10.64 31.77
C ALA A 155 -14.36 -9.80 31.94
N PHE A 156 -13.44 -9.79 30.95
CA PHE A 156 -12.16 -9.10 31.07
C PHE A 156 -11.82 -8.37 29.76
N GLN A 157 -11.70 -7.04 29.81
CA GLN A 157 -11.23 -6.23 28.68
C GLN A 157 -9.70 -6.39 28.48
N GLN A 158 -9.24 -7.62 28.25
CA GLN A 158 -7.84 -7.89 27.93
C GLN A 158 -7.60 -7.54 26.47
N HIS A 159 -6.48 -6.87 26.19
CA HIS A 159 -6.17 -6.41 24.86
C HIS A 159 -4.68 -6.23 24.62
N ILE A 160 -4.31 -6.27 23.34
CA ILE A 160 -3.01 -5.87 22.82
C ILE A 160 -3.20 -4.46 22.30
N ASP A 161 -2.84 -3.45 23.09
CA ASP A 161 -2.91 -2.06 22.66
C ASP A 161 -1.55 -1.37 22.67
N GLN A 162 -1.28 -0.56 21.65
CA GLN A 162 -0.07 0.29 21.63
C GLN A 162 1.28 -0.48 21.68
N MET A 163 1.24 -1.80 21.51
CA MET A 163 2.44 -2.64 21.39
C MET A 163 3.26 -2.21 20.17
N THR A 164 4.58 -2.17 20.34
CA THR A 164 5.51 -1.81 19.26
C THR A 164 6.37 -2.98 18.82
N MET A 165 6.63 -3.09 17.52
CA MET A 165 7.68 -3.95 16.96
C MET A 165 8.69 -3.08 16.22
N GLN A 166 9.98 -3.18 16.54
CA GLN A 166 10.97 -2.28 15.98
C GLN A 166 12.26 -3.00 15.57
N ASN A 167 12.76 -2.72 14.37
CA ASN A 167 14.01 -3.30 13.85
C ASN A 167 14.00 -4.85 13.89
N VAL A 168 12.84 -5.44 13.56
CA VAL A 168 12.66 -6.90 13.54
C VAL A 168 12.67 -7.38 12.10
N GLN A 169 13.41 -8.46 11.86
CA GLN A 169 13.39 -9.18 10.59
C GLN A 169 12.66 -10.52 10.80
N ILE A 170 11.73 -10.84 9.91
CA ILE A 170 10.97 -12.09 9.88
C ILE A 170 11.11 -12.70 8.50
N ASP A 171 11.46 -13.98 8.46
CA ASP A 171 11.69 -14.71 7.22
C ASP A 171 11.05 -16.10 7.28
N GLY A 172 10.34 -16.51 6.24
CA GLY A 172 9.61 -17.79 6.20
C GLY A 172 8.25 -17.77 6.92
N PHE A 173 7.77 -18.95 7.33
CA PHE A 173 6.41 -19.23 7.84
C PHE A 173 5.31 -19.20 6.78
N ARG A 174 4.21 -19.87 7.08
CA ARG A 174 2.98 -19.80 6.28
C ARG A 174 2.33 -18.42 6.41
N TYR A 175 2.05 -18.00 7.64
CA TYR A 175 1.66 -16.64 7.98
C TYR A 175 2.70 -15.98 8.90
N GLN A 176 3.13 -14.75 8.65
CA GLN A 176 4.12 -14.10 9.53
C GLN A 176 3.48 -13.33 10.67
N PHE A 177 2.41 -12.59 10.38
CA PHE A 177 1.56 -11.91 11.34
C PHE A 177 0.12 -12.34 11.14
N VAL A 178 -0.51 -12.76 12.23
CA VAL A 178 -1.95 -13.03 12.29
C VAL A 178 -2.54 -12.12 13.37
N PHE A 179 -3.28 -11.10 12.92
CA PHE A 179 -4.01 -10.17 13.78
C PHE A 179 -5.43 -10.70 14.02
N GLY A 180 -5.69 -11.15 15.24
CA GLY A 180 -7.00 -11.68 15.67
C GLY A 180 -7.83 -10.63 16.43
N ASP A 181 -8.74 -11.07 17.30
CA ASP A 181 -9.50 -10.19 18.19
C ASP A 181 -8.63 -9.49 19.26
N ASN A 182 -9.17 -8.39 19.81
CA ASN A 182 -8.61 -7.63 20.93
C ASN A 182 -7.19 -7.07 20.68
N ILE A 183 -6.93 -6.62 19.45
CA ILE A 183 -5.70 -5.91 19.09
C ILE A 183 -6.00 -4.59 18.37
N TRP A 184 -5.37 -3.51 18.83
CA TRP A 184 -5.44 -2.18 18.22
C TRP A 184 -4.18 -1.37 18.53
N CYS A 185 -4.01 -0.25 17.82
CA CYS A 185 -2.91 0.70 17.98
C CYS A 185 -1.50 0.11 17.88
N PHE A 186 -1.34 -1.10 17.31
CA PHE A 186 -0.03 -1.73 17.09
C PHE A 186 0.83 -0.90 16.14
N LYS A 187 2.13 -0.81 16.41
CA LYS A 187 3.10 -0.04 15.60
C LYS A 187 4.29 -0.90 15.19
N GLY A 188 4.57 -1.01 13.89
CA GLY A 188 5.78 -1.60 13.35
C GLY A 188 6.73 -0.53 12.80
N TYR A 189 7.96 -0.44 13.31
CA TYR A 189 8.99 0.48 12.81
C TYR A 189 10.15 -0.31 12.22
N ASN A 190 10.47 -0.08 10.93
CA ASN A 190 11.55 -0.77 10.26
C ASN A 190 11.45 -2.30 10.42
N VAL A 191 10.25 -2.83 10.16
CA VAL A 191 9.99 -4.27 10.14
C VAL A 191 10.30 -4.78 8.74
N VAL A 192 11.12 -5.81 8.64
CA VAL A 192 11.44 -6.47 7.36
C VAL A 192 10.84 -7.87 7.40
N ALA A 193 9.88 -8.14 6.53
CA ALA A 193 9.06 -9.34 6.58
C ALA A 193 8.97 -9.95 5.17
N GLY A 194 9.42 -11.19 4.97
CA GLY A 194 9.41 -11.77 3.62
C GLY A 194 9.51 -13.29 3.53
N HIS A 195 9.28 -13.81 2.33
CA HIS A 195 9.20 -15.26 2.06
C HIS A 195 8.10 -16.00 2.85
N ALA A 196 6.98 -15.32 3.14
CA ALA A 196 5.80 -16.00 3.64
C ALA A 196 5.23 -16.94 2.57
N GLN A 197 4.79 -18.13 2.96
CA GLN A 197 4.24 -19.13 2.03
C GLN A 197 2.78 -18.84 1.65
N LYS A 198 2.09 -18.05 2.46
CA LYS A 198 0.74 -17.57 2.16
C LYS A 198 0.59 -16.08 2.38
N GLU A 199 0.77 -15.58 3.60
CA GLU A 199 0.46 -14.19 3.91
C GLU A 199 1.50 -13.61 4.86
N ILE A 200 2.07 -12.45 4.54
CA ILE A 200 2.94 -11.78 5.52
C ILE A 200 2.07 -11.23 6.65
N LEU A 201 1.04 -10.44 6.32
CA LEU A 201 0.05 -9.94 7.26
C LEU A 201 -1.33 -10.49 6.92
N ARG A 202 -1.84 -11.33 7.80
CA ARG A 202 -3.22 -11.81 7.83
C ARG A 202 -4.01 -11.07 8.88
N TYR A 203 -5.12 -10.47 8.48
CA TYR A 203 -6.07 -9.85 9.39
C TYR A 203 -7.37 -10.64 9.44
N GLU A 204 -7.66 -11.24 10.59
CA GLU A 204 -8.85 -12.08 10.79
C GLU A 204 -9.69 -11.71 12.02
N GLY A 205 -9.21 -10.78 12.86
CA GLY A 205 -9.95 -10.26 14.00
C GLY A 205 -11.31 -9.68 13.61
N ASN A 206 -12.34 -10.00 14.37
CA ASN A 206 -13.72 -9.57 14.17
C ASN A 206 -14.26 -8.71 15.32
N LYS A 207 -13.75 -8.90 16.54
CA LYS A 207 -14.24 -8.24 17.75
C LYS A 207 -13.16 -7.37 18.37
N ASN A 208 -13.55 -6.13 18.68
CA ASN A 208 -12.74 -5.16 19.43
C ASN A 208 -11.30 -5.05 18.89
N THR A 209 -11.17 -4.73 17.60
CA THR A 209 -9.89 -4.87 16.92
C THR A 209 -9.79 -3.97 15.69
N GLY A 210 -8.57 -3.61 15.31
CA GLY A 210 -8.24 -3.05 14.00
C GLY A 210 -8.06 -1.56 13.96
N GLU A 211 -8.31 -0.87 15.06
CA GLU A 211 -8.07 0.56 15.15
C GLU A 211 -6.56 0.83 15.04
N ASN A 212 -6.18 1.67 14.06
CA ASN A 212 -4.87 2.31 13.98
C ASN A 212 -3.66 1.35 14.04
N ILE A 213 -3.70 0.22 13.32
CA ILE A 213 -2.53 -0.64 13.14
C ILE A 213 -1.62 0.02 12.09
N SER A 214 -0.35 0.29 12.40
CA SER A 214 0.51 1.09 11.51
C SER A 214 1.92 0.54 11.36
N PHE A 215 2.50 0.71 10.17
CA PHE A 215 3.88 0.37 9.85
C PHE A 215 4.61 1.59 9.26
N PHE A 216 5.87 1.78 9.63
CA PHE A 216 6.70 2.93 9.26
C PHE A 216 8.06 2.47 8.75
N GLY A 217 8.37 2.80 7.49
CA GLY A 217 9.65 2.43 6.86
C GLY A 217 9.89 0.92 6.77
N SER A 218 8.82 0.13 6.72
CA SER A 218 8.89 -1.34 6.71
C SER A 218 8.98 -1.88 5.28
N THR A 219 9.48 -3.12 5.12
CA THR A 219 9.60 -3.80 3.83
C THR A 219 8.88 -5.15 3.89
N PHE A 220 7.99 -5.41 2.94
CA PHE A 220 7.21 -6.63 2.81
C PHE A 220 7.49 -7.29 1.46
N TYR A 221 8.19 -8.42 1.42
CA TYR A 221 8.77 -8.89 0.15
C TYR A 221 8.70 -10.40 -0.06
N SER A 222 8.70 -10.81 -1.34
CA SER A 222 8.87 -12.20 -1.77
C SER A 222 7.91 -13.21 -1.12
N SER A 223 6.72 -12.78 -0.70
CA SER A 223 5.61 -13.69 -0.38
C SER A 223 5.18 -14.35 -1.68
N THR A 224 5.61 -15.60 -1.90
CA THR A 224 5.39 -16.32 -3.15
C THR A 224 5.06 -17.78 -2.87
N ASN A 225 4.20 -18.38 -3.69
CA ASN A 225 3.90 -19.80 -3.62
C ASN A 225 3.58 -20.41 -4.99
N ALA A 226 3.51 -21.73 -5.06
CA ALA A 226 3.21 -22.47 -6.27
C ALA A 226 1.85 -22.10 -6.90
N ALA A 227 0.88 -21.69 -6.07
CA ALA A 227 -0.46 -21.27 -6.49
C ALA A 227 -0.54 -19.82 -6.99
N LYS A 228 0.55 -19.05 -6.93
CA LYS A 228 0.61 -17.64 -7.33
C LYS A 228 -0.44 -16.77 -6.66
N ASN A 229 -0.64 -17.00 -5.35
CA ASN A 229 -1.61 -16.26 -4.55
C ASN A 229 -1.08 -15.84 -3.17
N ALA A 230 0.21 -16.01 -2.91
CA ALA A 230 0.80 -15.52 -1.68
C ALA A 230 0.74 -13.98 -1.63
N THR A 231 0.26 -13.45 -0.51
CA THR A 231 -0.12 -12.04 -0.37
C THR A 231 0.74 -11.33 0.69
N ALA A 232 1.13 -10.08 0.49
CA ALA A 232 1.79 -9.32 1.55
C ALA A 232 0.80 -8.93 2.66
N VAL A 233 -0.36 -8.36 2.31
CA VAL A 233 -1.39 -7.92 3.25
C VAL A 233 -2.75 -8.44 2.81
N HIS A 234 -3.39 -9.26 3.64
CA HIS A 234 -4.72 -9.79 3.42
C HIS A 234 -5.65 -9.44 4.59
N ILE A 235 -6.74 -8.72 4.30
CA ILE A 235 -7.84 -8.54 5.23
C ILE A 235 -8.99 -9.45 4.81
N LEU A 236 -9.34 -10.42 5.66
CA LEU A 236 -10.37 -11.41 5.38
C LEU A 236 -11.77 -10.80 5.30
N PRO A 237 -12.71 -11.45 4.58
CA PRO A 237 -14.08 -10.96 4.48
C PRO A 237 -14.84 -11.12 5.81
N THR A 238 -14.38 -12.06 6.65
CA THR A 238 -14.89 -12.34 7.99
C THR A 238 -14.32 -11.41 9.07
N ALA A 239 -13.32 -10.57 8.74
CA ALA A 239 -12.75 -9.61 9.69
C ALA A 239 -13.79 -8.57 10.14
N GLY A 240 -13.47 -7.82 11.19
CA GLY A 240 -14.34 -6.80 11.77
C GLY A 240 -14.57 -5.64 10.82
N GLY A 241 -15.61 -4.84 11.09
CA GLY A 241 -15.93 -3.69 10.25
C GLY A 241 -14.93 -2.52 10.28
N TYR A 242 -14.11 -2.45 11.33
CA TYR A 242 -13.31 -1.27 11.67
C TYR A 242 -11.79 -1.46 11.49
N VAL A 243 -11.38 -2.39 10.63
CA VAL A 243 -9.95 -2.57 10.33
C VAL A 243 -9.40 -1.31 9.66
N ASP A 244 -8.36 -0.72 10.24
CA ASP A 244 -7.65 0.47 9.80
C ASP A 244 -6.14 0.18 9.82
N LEU A 245 -5.62 -0.26 8.66
CA LEU A 245 -4.19 -0.52 8.44
C LEU A 245 -3.53 0.67 7.76
N ARG A 246 -2.38 1.10 8.25
CA ARG A 246 -1.65 2.26 7.72
C ARG A 246 -0.19 1.94 7.45
N PHE A 247 0.30 2.33 6.28
CA PHE A 247 1.67 2.09 5.85
C PHE A 247 2.31 3.43 5.47
N PHE A 248 3.39 3.80 6.14
CA PHE A 248 4.09 5.06 5.94
C PHE A 248 5.49 4.79 5.40
N GLY A 249 5.74 5.16 4.14
CA GLY A 249 7.04 4.97 3.48
C GLY A 249 7.49 3.50 3.43
N CYS A 250 6.55 2.56 3.28
CA CYS A 250 6.86 1.14 3.23
C CYS A 250 7.14 0.67 1.79
N SER A 251 7.91 -0.42 1.65
CA SER A 251 8.16 -1.10 0.37
C SER A 251 7.40 -2.42 0.29
N PHE A 252 6.85 -2.73 -0.89
CA PHE A 252 6.20 -4.00 -1.19
C PHE A 252 6.79 -4.58 -2.46
N ASP A 253 7.61 -5.64 -2.33
CA ASP A 253 8.51 -6.05 -3.41
C ASP A 253 8.33 -7.54 -3.77
N TYR A 254 8.02 -7.83 -5.03
CA TYR A 254 8.02 -9.19 -5.60
C TYR A 254 7.14 -10.21 -4.87
N ASN A 255 5.99 -9.78 -4.36
CA ASN A 255 4.99 -10.70 -3.80
C ASN A 255 4.06 -11.17 -4.95
N ASP A 256 3.46 -12.35 -4.85
CA ASP A 256 2.50 -12.77 -5.88
C ASP A 256 1.27 -11.83 -5.92
N LEU A 257 0.91 -11.28 -4.76
CA LEU A 257 -0.05 -10.20 -4.58
C LEU A 257 0.42 -9.29 -3.41
N HIS A 258 0.34 -7.97 -3.52
CA HIS A 258 0.68 -7.12 -2.37
C HIS A 258 -0.50 -6.95 -1.43
N PHE A 259 -1.68 -6.66 -1.97
CA PHE A 259 -2.87 -6.39 -1.16
C PHE A 259 -4.07 -7.19 -1.64
N ASN A 260 -4.70 -7.94 -0.73
CA ASN A 260 -6.07 -8.42 -0.88
C ASN A 260 -6.94 -7.82 0.21
N ILE A 261 -7.75 -6.82 -0.15
CA ILE A 261 -8.56 -6.05 0.80
C ILE A 261 -10.00 -6.47 0.59
N GLU A 262 -10.47 -7.41 1.41
CA GLU A 262 -11.86 -7.88 1.33
C GLU A 262 -12.81 -7.16 2.29
N ARG A 263 -12.24 -6.35 3.19
CA ARG A 263 -12.93 -5.54 4.18
C ARG A 263 -12.01 -4.47 4.78
N GLY A 264 -12.59 -3.45 5.42
CA GLY A 264 -11.86 -2.45 6.18
C GLY A 264 -11.18 -1.40 5.31
N LYS A 265 -10.22 -0.69 5.89
CA LYS A 265 -9.51 0.43 5.27
C LYS A 265 -8.01 0.18 5.32
N VAL A 266 -7.37 0.38 4.17
CA VAL A 266 -5.92 0.40 4.05
C VAL A 266 -5.49 1.77 3.56
N PHE A 267 -4.52 2.36 4.25
CA PHE A 267 -3.89 3.62 3.89
C PHE A 267 -2.41 3.38 3.57
N ILE A 268 -1.94 3.88 2.43
CA ILE A 268 -0.55 3.85 2.02
C ILE A 268 -0.11 5.28 1.75
N PHE A 269 0.89 5.74 2.50
CA PHE A 269 1.43 7.10 2.45
C PHE A 269 2.90 7.04 2.06
N GLY A 270 3.23 7.43 0.83
CA GLY A 270 4.55 7.28 0.26
C GLY A 270 4.88 5.82 -0.07
N GLY A 271 6.17 5.54 -0.20
CA GLY A 271 6.67 4.18 -0.37
C GLY A 271 6.79 3.73 -1.82
N TYR A 272 7.02 2.44 -1.98
CA TYR A 272 7.37 1.81 -3.25
C TYR A 272 6.66 0.48 -3.40
N ILE A 273 6.15 0.21 -4.58
CA ILE A 273 5.48 -1.03 -4.95
C ILE A 273 6.16 -1.57 -6.19
N GLU A 274 6.83 -2.70 -6.07
CA GLU A 274 7.51 -3.39 -7.16
C GLU A 274 6.98 -4.81 -7.33
N ASP A 275 6.58 -5.10 -8.56
CA ASP A 275 5.87 -6.33 -8.88
C ASP A 275 6.39 -6.92 -10.19
N ARG A 276 6.51 -8.25 -10.25
CA ARG A 276 6.93 -9.01 -11.43
C ARG A 276 5.81 -9.86 -12.01
N GLU A 277 4.68 -9.95 -11.33
CA GLU A 277 3.56 -10.78 -11.74
C GLU A 277 2.66 -10.05 -12.75
N THR A 278 1.90 -10.83 -13.51
CA THR A 278 0.96 -10.30 -14.51
C THR A 278 -0.46 -10.13 -13.98
N THR A 279 -0.71 -10.52 -12.74
CA THR A 279 -1.97 -10.31 -12.04
C THR A 279 -2.07 -8.90 -11.48
N PRO A 280 -3.28 -8.44 -11.08
CA PRO A 280 -3.40 -7.20 -10.35
C PRO A 280 -2.57 -7.21 -9.07
N THR A 281 -1.79 -6.16 -8.91
CA THR A 281 -0.88 -5.92 -7.79
C THR A 281 -1.64 -5.66 -6.47
N LEU A 282 -2.83 -5.04 -6.57
CA LEU A 282 -3.74 -4.79 -5.46
C LEU A 282 -5.17 -5.19 -5.83
N LYS A 283 -5.87 -5.84 -4.91
CA LYS A 283 -7.28 -6.21 -5.03
C LYS A 283 -8.08 -5.54 -3.93
N VAL A 284 -9.16 -4.87 -4.31
CA VAL A 284 -10.14 -4.27 -3.39
C VAL A 284 -11.50 -4.85 -3.73
N ARG A 285 -12.02 -5.74 -2.88
CA ARG A 285 -13.25 -6.47 -3.19
C ARG A 285 -14.18 -6.52 -2.00
N ARG A 286 -15.41 -6.05 -2.16
CA ARG A 286 -16.44 -6.31 -1.16
C ARG A 286 -17.12 -7.65 -1.47
N MET A 287 -16.91 -8.66 -0.62
CA MET A 287 -17.39 -10.02 -0.89
C MET A 287 -18.90 -10.21 -0.67
N ASN A 288 -19.52 -9.48 0.27
CA ASN A 288 -20.94 -9.64 0.61
C ASN A 288 -21.64 -8.28 0.76
N ALA A 289 -22.92 -8.19 0.38
CA ALA A 289 -23.73 -6.95 0.47
C ALA A 289 -23.94 -6.42 1.90
N ASP A 290 -23.76 -7.26 2.92
CA ASP A 290 -23.81 -6.89 4.34
C ASP A 290 -22.43 -6.61 4.93
N ALA A 291 -21.36 -6.90 4.19
CA ALA A 291 -20.00 -6.65 4.65
C ALA A 291 -19.74 -5.14 4.71
N TRP A 292 -18.89 -4.74 5.65
CA TRP A 292 -18.36 -3.39 5.68
C TRP A 292 -17.56 -3.13 4.39
N LYS A 293 -17.37 -1.84 4.06
CA LYS A 293 -16.68 -1.44 2.84
C LYS A 293 -15.23 -1.95 2.83
N ALA A 294 -14.74 -2.29 1.64
CA ALA A 294 -13.31 -2.47 1.37
C ALA A 294 -12.79 -1.15 0.78
N GLU A 295 -11.83 -0.51 1.45
CA GLU A 295 -11.28 0.79 1.04
C GLU A 295 -9.76 0.76 0.94
N LEU A 296 -9.24 1.29 -0.16
CA LEU A 296 -7.83 1.59 -0.36
C LEU A 296 -7.63 3.09 -0.56
N HIS A 297 -6.76 3.68 0.24
CA HIS A 297 -6.33 5.07 0.12
C HIS A 297 -4.82 5.08 -0.09
N ILE A 298 -4.36 5.55 -1.24
CA ILE A 298 -2.94 5.57 -1.62
C ILE A 298 -2.53 6.99 -2.01
N LEU A 299 -1.44 7.48 -1.42
CA LEU A 299 -0.94 8.85 -1.59
C LEU A 299 0.58 8.85 -1.71
N GLY A 300 1.14 9.45 -2.76
CA GLY A 300 2.60 9.65 -2.85
C GLY A 300 3.41 8.39 -3.16
N THR A 301 2.76 7.30 -3.57
CA THR A 301 3.41 5.98 -3.77
C THR A 301 3.91 5.83 -5.20
N SER A 302 5.07 5.18 -5.36
CA SER A 302 5.63 4.84 -6.66
C SER A 302 5.35 3.38 -7.02
N PHE A 303 4.95 3.11 -8.26
CA PHE A 303 4.75 1.78 -8.84
C PHE A 303 5.84 1.50 -9.86
N TYR A 304 6.53 0.37 -9.68
CA TYR A 304 7.57 -0.12 -10.56
C TYR A 304 7.19 -1.51 -11.12
N PRO A 305 6.53 -1.55 -12.28
CA PRO A 305 6.25 -2.81 -12.96
C PRO A 305 7.54 -3.43 -13.52
N ALA A 306 8.03 -4.49 -12.89
CA ALA A 306 9.20 -5.27 -13.33
C ALA A 306 8.82 -6.48 -14.21
N GLU A 307 7.53 -6.73 -14.43
CA GLU A 307 7.04 -7.80 -15.28
C GLU A 307 7.46 -7.59 -16.74
N THR A 308 7.58 -8.66 -17.53
CA THR A 308 7.93 -8.56 -18.97
C THR A 308 6.70 -8.53 -19.86
N VAL A 309 5.56 -9.04 -19.40
CA VAL A 309 4.28 -9.11 -20.11
C VAL A 309 3.30 -8.12 -19.48
N ASN A 310 2.39 -7.54 -20.27
CA ASN A 310 1.39 -6.61 -19.72
C ASN A 310 0.45 -7.29 -18.72
N ARG A 311 0.22 -6.64 -17.58
CA ARG A 311 -0.87 -6.99 -16.66
C ARG A 311 -2.14 -6.25 -17.05
N SER A 312 -3.31 -6.81 -16.71
CA SER A 312 -4.58 -6.14 -17.05
C SER A 312 -4.81 -4.87 -16.24
N ALA A 313 -4.35 -4.86 -14.98
CA ALA A 313 -4.49 -3.70 -14.10
C ALA A 313 -3.44 -3.70 -12.98
N PHE A 314 -3.13 -2.55 -12.39
CA PHE A 314 -2.40 -2.46 -11.11
C PHE A 314 -3.35 -2.67 -9.93
N ILE A 315 -4.51 -2.03 -9.95
CA ILE A 315 -5.55 -2.13 -8.92
C ILE A 315 -6.80 -2.69 -9.59
N SER A 316 -7.29 -3.84 -9.12
CA SER A 316 -8.62 -4.34 -9.49
C SER A 316 -9.61 -4.08 -8.37
N VAL A 317 -10.78 -3.56 -8.74
CA VAL A 317 -11.86 -3.20 -7.80
C VAL A 317 -13.11 -3.96 -8.17
N GLU A 318 -13.72 -4.64 -7.20
CA GLU A 318 -14.97 -5.37 -7.36
C GLU A 318 -15.88 -5.11 -6.14
N GLY A 319 -17.20 -5.23 -6.31
CA GLY A 319 -18.13 -5.09 -5.20
C GLY A 319 -18.64 -3.66 -5.00
N GLY A 320 -19.94 -3.49 -4.87
CA GLY A 320 -20.61 -2.21 -4.66
C GLY A 320 -20.21 -1.62 -3.32
N LEU A 321 -19.91 -0.32 -3.29
CA LEU A 321 -19.31 0.42 -2.17
C LEU A 321 -17.83 0.14 -1.88
N SER A 322 -17.14 -0.70 -2.65
CA SER A 322 -15.68 -0.70 -2.65
C SER A 322 -15.16 0.68 -3.02
N ARG A 323 -14.06 1.10 -2.39
CA ARG A 323 -13.53 2.46 -2.57
C ARG A 323 -12.05 2.45 -2.85
N VAL A 324 -11.64 3.21 -3.86
CA VAL A 324 -10.23 3.50 -4.12
C VAL A 324 -10.04 5.01 -4.22
N VAL A 325 -9.11 5.53 -3.45
CA VAL A 325 -8.65 6.92 -3.53
C VAL A 325 -7.15 6.91 -3.80
N ALA A 326 -6.73 7.36 -4.99
CA ALA A 326 -5.33 7.42 -5.40
C ALA A 326 -4.92 8.86 -5.71
N ASN A 327 -3.89 9.37 -5.04
CA ASN A 327 -3.38 10.73 -5.28
C ASN A 327 -1.86 10.74 -5.35
N ASP A 328 -1.30 11.59 -6.21
CA ASP A 328 0.16 11.82 -6.30
C ASP A 328 0.93 10.50 -6.50
N ILE A 329 0.54 9.73 -7.50
CA ILE A 329 1.11 8.41 -7.78
C ILE A 329 2.12 8.54 -8.90
N SER A 330 3.29 7.91 -8.78
CA SER A 330 4.25 7.77 -9.87
C SER A 330 4.23 6.34 -10.41
N ILE A 331 4.20 6.16 -11.72
CA ILE A 331 4.15 4.84 -12.36
C ILE A 331 5.24 4.76 -13.43
N GLU A 332 6.20 3.84 -13.28
CA GLU A 332 7.19 3.51 -14.32
C GLU A 332 6.59 2.57 -15.40
N GLY A 333 5.45 2.95 -15.98
CA GLY A 333 4.64 2.10 -16.85
C GLY A 333 4.92 2.22 -18.35
N PHE A 334 6.09 2.74 -18.76
CA PHE A 334 6.40 2.91 -20.18
C PHE A 334 6.44 1.57 -20.91
N GLY A 335 5.78 1.46 -22.06
CA GLY A 335 5.70 0.23 -22.84
C GLY A 335 4.63 -0.77 -22.37
N LYS A 336 3.84 -0.43 -21.34
CA LYS A 336 2.82 -1.33 -20.75
C LYS A 336 1.42 -0.94 -21.17
N GLU A 337 0.59 -1.86 -21.67
CA GLU A 337 -0.86 -1.64 -21.82
C GLU A 337 -1.61 -2.12 -20.58
N THR A 338 -1.53 -1.34 -19.49
CA THR A 338 -2.09 -1.72 -18.18
C THR A 338 -3.06 -0.64 -17.68
N GLU A 339 -4.23 -1.01 -17.15
CA GLU A 339 -5.05 -0.02 -16.43
C GLU A 339 -4.48 0.22 -15.02
N PHE A 340 -4.42 1.45 -14.54
CA PHE A 340 -4.04 1.71 -13.17
C PHE A 340 -5.13 1.22 -12.21
N ILE A 341 -6.38 1.59 -12.47
CA ILE A 341 -7.56 1.11 -11.73
C ILE A 341 -8.55 0.49 -12.71
N LYS A 342 -8.83 -0.79 -12.55
CA LYS A 342 -9.84 -1.51 -13.32
C LYS A 342 -11.00 -1.91 -12.43
N VAL A 343 -12.20 -1.48 -12.81
CA VAL A 343 -13.44 -1.92 -12.15
C VAL A 343 -13.92 -3.21 -12.80
N LEU A 344 -14.25 -4.20 -11.98
CA LEU A 344 -14.74 -5.51 -12.39
C LEU A 344 -16.20 -5.65 -11.96
N GLY A 345 -17.03 -6.20 -12.85
CA GLY A 345 -18.46 -6.40 -12.62
C GLY A 345 -19.30 -5.16 -12.96
N THR A 346 -20.59 -5.22 -12.61
CA THR A 346 -21.60 -4.18 -12.90
C THR A 346 -21.89 -3.28 -11.71
N GLU A 347 -21.35 -3.61 -10.53
CA GLU A 347 -21.57 -2.80 -9.33
C GLU A 347 -20.69 -1.55 -9.40
N GLU A 348 -21.20 -0.42 -8.89
CA GLU A 348 -20.54 0.89 -8.99
C GLU A 348 -19.67 1.17 -7.75
N PRO A 349 -18.34 1.01 -7.81
CA PRO A 349 -17.45 1.43 -6.73
C PRO A 349 -17.24 2.95 -6.73
N ILE A 350 -16.70 3.45 -5.62
CA ILE A 350 -16.31 4.85 -5.47
C ILE A 350 -14.82 4.97 -5.80
N ILE A 351 -14.51 5.49 -6.98
CA ILE A 351 -13.12 5.69 -7.44
C ILE A 351 -12.82 7.18 -7.49
N LYS A 352 -11.69 7.59 -6.91
CA LYS A 352 -11.12 8.93 -7.05
C LYS A 352 -9.63 8.80 -7.37
N ALA A 353 -9.21 9.35 -8.50
CA ALA A 353 -7.80 9.46 -8.85
C ALA A 353 -7.44 10.94 -9.05
N ARG A 354 -6.23 11.35 -8.68
CA ARG A 354 -5.69 12.70 -8.92
C ARG A 354 -4.18 12.65 -9.04
N ASP A 355 -3.59 13.54 -9.84
CA ASP A 355 -2.14 13.73 -9.90
C ASP A 355 -1.38 12.40 -10.12
N ILE A 356 -1.83 11.60 -11.10
CA ILE A 356 -1.19 10.34 -11.47
C ILE A 356 -0.14 10.62 -12.57
N TRP A 357 1.12 10.44 -12.23
CA TRP A 357 2.28 10.67 -13.07
C TRP A 357 2.77 9.36 -13.69
N TYR A 358 2.95 9.36 -15.00
CA TYR A 358 3.65 8.28 -15.70
C TYR A 358 5.05 8.77 -16.06
N ASP A 359 6.08 8.03 -15.69
CA ASP A 359 7.44 8.38 -16.09
C ASP A 359 7.70 7.96 -17.55
N PHE A 360 7.57 8.91 -18.46
CA PHE A 360 7.86 8.72 -19.88
C PHE A 360 9.36 8.84 -20.22
N ARG A 361 10.24 9.12 -19.25
CA ARG A 361 11.63 9.55 -19.50
C ARG A 361 12.55 8.47 -20.09
N LYS A 362 12.13 7.21 -20.21
CA LYS A 362 12.95 6.15 -20.82
C LYS A 362 12.85 6.02 -22.35
N GLY A 363 12.09 6.89 -23.02
CA GLY A 363 12.03 6.96 -24.49
C GLY A 363 12.37 8.35 -25.01
N THR A 364 13.65 8.63 -25.30
CA THR A 364 14.01 9.71 -26.23
C THR A 364 13.52 9.34 -27.63
N ASN A 365 12.23 9.51 -27.91
CA ASN A 365 11.76 9.48 -29.28
C ASN A 365 10.44 10.23 -29.41
N THR A 366 10.43 11.18 -30.32
CA THR A 366 9.36 12.06 -30.77
C THR A 366 8.13 11.34 -31.35
N ASN A 367 7.99 10.04 -31.10
CA ASN A 367 6.90 9.20 -31.56
C ASN A 367 6.20 8.59 -30.33
N ASN A 368 5.24 9.32 -29.76
CA ASN A 368 4.35 8.94 -28.64
C ASN A 368 3.42 7.74 -28.96
N ASN A 369 3.87 6.78 -29.78
CA ASN A 369 3.15 5.59 -30.19
C ASN A 369 3.44 4.36 -29.29
N GLY A 370 4.22 4.53 -28.22
CA GLY A 370 4.46 3.45 -27.26
C GLY A 370 3.24 3.29 -26.36
N ASN A 371 2.81 2.06 -26.14
CA ASN A 371 1.79 1.71 -25.16
C ASN A 371 2.19 2.21 -23.76
N ALA A 372 1.30 2.85 -23.02
CA ALA A 372 1.54 3.21 -21.62
C ALA A 372 0.32 2.87 -20.77
N ALA A 373 0.57 2.70 -19.49
CA ALA A 373 -0.47 2.42 -18.54
C ALA A 373 -1.45 3.60 -18.51
N HIS A 374 -2.75 3.30 -18.47
CA HIS A 374 -3.83 4.29 -18.51
C HIS A 374 -4.60 4.29 -17.21
N ILE A 375 -5.24 5.39 -16.85
CA ILE A 375 -5.73 5.60 -15.47
C ILE A 375 -6.89 4.66 -15.14
N SER A 376 -8.02 4.84 -15.81
CA SER A 376 -9.17 3.95 -15.70
C SER A 376 -10.18 4.28 -16.78
N THR A 377 -10.73 3.26 -17.42
CA THR A 377 -11.90 3.41 -18.31
C THR A 377 -13.15 3.82 -17.52
N TYR A 378 -13.24 3.44 -16.23
CA TYR A 378 -14.34 3.80 -15.34
C TYR A 378 -14.37 5.30 -15.00
N LEU A 379 -13.21 5.98 -15.06
CA LEU A 379 -13.10 7.42 -14.81
C LEU A 379 -13.28 8.24 -16.10
N ASN A 380 -13.74 7.63 -17.19
CA ASN A 380 -13.94 8.33 -18.46
C ASN A 380 -14.97 9.45 -18.29
N GLN A 381 -14.59 10.68 -18.66
CA GLN A 381 -15.49 11.83 -18.58
C GLN A 381 -16.29 12.04 -19.87
N LEU A 382 -16.01 11.29 -20.94
CA LEU A 382 -16.84 11.32 -22.14
C LEU A 382 -18.14 10.55 -21.90
N MET A 383 -19.24 11.12 -22.38
CA MET A 383 -20.48 10.36 -22.56
C MET A 383 -20.37 9.52 -23.83
N ASN A 384 -20.65 8.21 -23.77
CA ASN A 384 -20.59 7.29 -24.91
C ASN A 384 -19.27 7.40 -25.70
N GLY A 385 -18.13 7.35 -25.00
CA GLY A 385 -16.81 7.29 -25.65
C GLY A 385 -16.55 5.98 -26.40
N ASP A 386 -17.34 4.94 -26.10
CA ASP A 386 -17.41 3.65 -26.80
C ASP A 386 -18.34 3.66 -28.01
N PHE A 387 -18.99 4.80 -28.30
CA PHE A 387 -19.94 4.98 -29.40
C PHE A 387 -21.04 3.91 -29.50
N THR A 388 -21.49 3.39 -28.36
CA THR A 388 -22.79 2.69 -28.29
C THR A 388 -23.95 3.61 -28.67
N SER A 389 -23.76 4.93 -28.54
CA SER A 389 -24.64 6.00 -28.99
C SER A 389 -23.84 7.27 -29.34
N LEU A 390 -24.42 8.17 -30.15
CA LEU A 390 -23.87 9.53 -30.36
C LEU A 390 -24.38 10.54 -29.32
N SER A 391 -25.21 10.13 -28.37
CA SER A 391 -25.69 11.02 -27.30
C SER A 391 -24.51 11.62 -26.53
N GLY A 392 -24.60 12.90 -26.17
CA GLY A 392 -23.51 13.67 -25.57
C GLY A 392 -22.53 14.30 -26.57
N TRP A 393 -22.43 13.80 -27.81
CA TRP A 393 -21.55 14.36 -28.83
C TRP A 393 -22.21 15.44 -29.68
N THR A 394 -21.61 16.62 -29.73
CA THR A 394 -22.03 17.69 -30.64
C THR A 394 -21.41 17.49 -32.02
N GLU A 395 -22.25 17.47 -33.06
CA GLU A 395 -21.78 17.51 -34.44
C GLU A 395 -21.29 18.90 -34.80
N ALA A 396 -20.11 18.98 -35.38
CA ALA A 396 -19.62 20.16 -36.05
C ALA A 396 -19.14 19.73 -37.43
N SER A 397 -20.05 19.73 -38.39
CA SER A 397 -19.80 19.41 -39.79
C SER A 397 -20.09 20.62 -40.66
N SER A 398 -19.28 20.81 -41.67
CA SER A 398 -19.58 21.71 -42.78
C SER A 398 -20.55 21.03 -43.78
N PRO A 399 -21.18 21.75 -44.73
CA PRO A 399 -22.33 21.24 -45.51
C PRO A 399 -22.14 19.90 -46.22
N ASN A 400 -20.89 19.53 -46.50
CA ASN A 400 -20.56 18.29 -47.22
C ASN A 400 -20.04 17.19 -46.27
N GLY A 401 -19.61 17.51 -45.05
CA GLY A 401 -19.12 16.52 -44.09
C GLY A 401 -20.25 15.73 -43.42
N SER A 402 -20.01 14.45 -43.12
CA SER A 402 -20.98 13.62 -42.38
C SER A 402 -20.34 12.87 -41.23
N THR A 403 -21.11 12.67 -40.16
CA THR A 403 -20.72 11.80 -39.04
C THR A 403 -21.86 10.83 -38.70
N SER A 404 -21.55 9.56 -38.47
CA SER A 404 -22.55 8.53 -38.18
C SER A 404 -22.02 7.45 -37.25
N LEU A 405 -22.92 6.65 -36.68
CA LEU A 405 -22.56 5.33 -36.15
C LEU A 405 -22.43 4.38 -37.34
N ASP A 406 -21.33 3.64 -37.41
CA ASP A 406 -21.17 2.58 -38.40
C ASP A 406 -21.87 1.31 -37.88
N SER A 407 -22.81 0.76 -38.66
CA SER A 407 -23.59 -0.40 -38.25
C SER A 407 -22.75 -1.68 -38.06
N ASN A 408 -21.51 -1.72 -38.57
CA ASN A 408 -20.66 -2.91 -38.54
C ASN A 408 -19.69 -2.93 -37.35
N ALA A 409 -19.59 -1.84 -36.58
CA ALA A 409 -18.92 -1.83 -35.27
C ALA A 409 -19.34 -0.54 -34.55
N LEU A 410 -19.67 -0.61 -33.26
CA LEU A 410 -20.09 0.52 -32.43
C LEU A 410 -19.00 1.61 -32.38
N LYS A 411 -18.94 2.47 -33.42
CA LYS A 411 -17.84 3.41 -33.64
C LYS A 411 -18.33 4.64 -34.39
N CYS A 412 -17.66 5.77 -34.18
CA CYS A 412 -17.97 6.99 -34.92
C CYS A 412 -17.25 7.00 -36.27
N ALA A 413 -17.99 6.95 -37.36
CA ALA A 413 -17.48 7.17 -38.71
C ALA A 413 -17.61 8.64 -39.09
N VAL A 414 -16.55 9.18 -39.69
CA VAL A 414 -16.47 10.58 -40.10
C VAL A 414 -15.94 10.63 -41.53
N THR A 415 -16.68 11.26 -42.44
CA THR A 415 -16.32 11.35 -43.86
C THR A 415 -16.17 12.81 -44.28
N GLY A 416 -15.00 13.13 -44.81
CA GLY A 416 -14.72 14.38 -45.52
C GLY A 416 -14.78 14.17 -47.03
N VAL A 417 -15.32 15.14 -47.75
CA VAL A 417 -15.59 15.05 -49.20
C VAL A 417 -14.75 16.01 -50.03
N ASP A 418 -14.12 17.01 -49.40
CA ASP A 418 -13.11 17.86 -50.02
C ASP A 418 -12.14 18.43 -48.98
N GLN A 419 -11.09 19.09 -49.45
CA GLN A 419 -10.01 19.63 -48.61
C GLN A 419 -10.31 21.01 -47.99
N THR A 420 -11.54 21.50 -48.12
CA THR A 420 -11.99 22.78 -47.55
C THR A 420 -12.99 22.62 -46.41
N HIS A 421 -13.51 21.41 -46.24
CA HIS A 421 -14.58 21.06 -45.33
C HIS A 421 -14.11 20.17 -44.18
N TYR A 422 -14.87 20.19 -43.09
CA TYR A 422 -14.63 19.34 -41.93
C TYR A 422 -15.89 18.57 -41.54
N ALA A 423 -15.68 17.41 -40.91
CA ALA A 423 -16.69 16.61 -40.24
C ALA A 423 -16.13 16.24 -38.86
N ARG A 424 -16.83 16.59 -37.77
CA ARG A 424 -16.29 16.46 -36.41
C ARG A 424 -17.37 16.07 -35.41
N ARG A 425 -16.95 15.38 -34.35
CA ARG A 425 -17.71 15.22 -33.12
C ARG A 425 -16.91 15.83 -31.96
N ARG A 426 -17.61 16.54 -31.07
CA ARG A 426 -16.98 17.23 -29.94
C ARG A 426 -17.74 17.04 -28.63
N GLN A 427 -17.01 17.05 -27.52
CA GLN A 427 -17.56 17.15 -26.17
C GLN A 427 -16.79 18.19 -25.35
N ASN A 428 -17.52 18.90 -24.49
CA ASN A 428 -16.95 19.82 -23.52
C ASN A 428 -16.73 19.10 -22.19
N LEU A 429 -15.56 19.29 -21.61
CA LEU A 429 -15.17 18.62 -20.37
C LEU A 429 -14.70 19.66 -19.36
N PRO A 430 -15.21 19.65 -18.12
CA PRO A 430 -14.71 20.52 -17.06
C PRO A 430 -13.20 20.33 -16.86
N THR A 431 -12.43 21.42 -16.80
CA THR A 431 -10.96 21.35 -16.69
C THR A 431 -10.41 22.66 -16.15
N LYS A 432 -9.65 22.63 -15.06
CA LYS A 432 -9.00 23.83 -14.51
C LYS A 432 -7.52 23.89 -14.88
N THR A 433 -6.91 25.05 -14.66
CA THR A 433 -5.46 25.24 -14.83
C THR A 433 -4.67 24.19 -14.06
N GLY A 434 -3.71 23.55 -14.74
CA GLY A 434 -2.80 22.59 -14.13
C GLY A 434 -3.29 21.14 -14.11
N ASP A 435 -4.59 20.90 -14.36
CA ASP A 435 -5.13 19.54 -14.46
C ASP A 435 -4.36 18.73 -15.50
N LEU A 436 -4.18 17.44 -15.22
CA LEU A 436 -3.63 16.50 -16.19
C LEU A 436 -4.76 15.97 -17.06
N VAL A 437 -4.66 16.17 -18.37
CA VAL A 437 -5.59 15.64 -19.36
C VAL A 437 -4.95 14.43 -20.02
N TYR A 438 -5.52 13.25 -19.78
CA TYR A 438 -5.16 12.01 -20.45
C TYR A 438 -6.21 11.66 -21.51
N VAL A 439 -5.75 11.27 -22.71
CA VAL A 439 -6.59 10.80 -23.81
C VAL A 439 -6.14 9.42 -24.25
N LYS A 440 -7.08 8.51 -24.48
CA LYS A 440 -6.92 7.26 -25.21
C LYS A 440 -7.96 7.16 -26.31
N ALA A 441 -7.61 6.58 -27.44
CA ALA A 441 -8.57 6.22 -28.48
C ALA A 441 -8.06 5.06 -29.33
N ARG A 442 -8.98 4.34 -29.96
CA ARG A 442 -8.70 3.54 -31.15
C ARG A 442 -9.10 4.31 -32.39
N TYR A 443 -8.29 4.25 -33.43
CA TYR A 443 -8.60 4.93 -34.70
C TYR A 443 -8.27 4.06 -35.91
N LYS A 444 -9.01 4.27 -36.99
CA LYS A 444 -8.80 3.67 -38.32
C LYS A 444 -8.98 4.76 -39.38
N THR A 445 -8.29 4.67 -40.51
CA THR A 445 -8.48 5.59 -41.65
C THR A 445 -8.59 4.84 -42.97
N ASP A 446 -9.32 5.41 -43.92
CA ASP A 446 -9.44 4.90 -45.28
C ASP A 446 -9.43 6.06 -46.27
N GLY A 447 -8.42 6.08 -47.14
CA GLY A 447 -8.28 7.06 -48.20
C GLY A 447 -8.18 8.50 -47.71
N VAL A 448 -7.64 8.75 -46.51
CA VAL A 448 -7.59 10.11 -45.95
C VAL A 448 -6.52 10.95 -46.65
N VAL A 449 -6.90 11.97 -47.43
CA VAL A 449 -5.98 12.83 -48.20
C VAL A 449 -6.14 14.30 -47.80
N SER A 450 -5.04 14.94 -47.43
CA SER A 450 -4.96 16.39 -47.18
C SER A 450 -3.88 17.07 -48.03
N ASP A 451 -3.90 18.41 -48.11
CA ASP A 451 -2.88 19.20 -48.83
C ASP A 451 -1.56 19.39 -48.05
N GLY A 452 -1.34 18.56 -47.02
CA GLY A 452 -0.07 18.48 -46.29
C GLY A 452 0.00 19.30 -45.00
N ALA A 453 -0.90 20.25 -44.74
CA ALA A 453 -0.84 21.04 -43.50
C ALA A 453 -0.99 20.16 -42.24
N ASP A 454 -0.26 20.48 -41.17
CA ASP A 454 -0.17 19.66 -39.94
C ASP A 454 -1.48 19.49 -39.17
N TRP A 455 -2.45 20.35 -39.47
CA TRP A 455 -3.78 20.31 -38.86
C TRP A 455 -4.85 19.61 -39.71
N LYS A 456 -4.49 19.13 -40.91
CA LYS A 456 -5.43 18.52 -41.86
C LYS A 456 -5.25 17.02 -41.98
N GLY A 457 -6.36 16.29 -41.97
CA GLY A 457 -6.40 14.82 -41.99
C GLY A 457 -7.44 14.27 -41.02
N ALA A 458 -7.31 12.99 -40.64
CA ALA A 458 -8.04 12.42 -39.52
C ALA A 458 -7.35 12.87 -38.23
N VAL A 459 -8.05 13.62 -37.37
CA VAL A 459 -7.45 14.30 -36.22
C VAL A 459 -8.13 13.95 -34.91
N ILE A 460 -7.32 13.96 -33.86
CA ILE A 460 -7.76 14.07 -32.47
C ILE A 460 -7.12 15.34 -31.91
N LYS A 461 -7.93 16.24 -31.36
CA LYS A 461 -7.43 17.53 -30.85
C LYS A 461 -8.11 17.97 -29.56
N LEU A 462 -7.39 18.79 -28.81
CA LEU A 462 -7.80 19.45 -27.59
C LEU A 462 -7.80 20.96 -27.82
N GLU A 463 -8.94 21.60 -27.57
CA GLU A 463 -9.04 23.05 -27.54
C GLU A 463 -9.30 23.48 -26.09
N PHE A 464 -8.30 24.07 -25.44
CA PHE A 464 -8.42 24.59 -24.09
C PHE A 464 -9.09 25.96 -24.14
N VAL A 465 -10.15 26.13 -23.35
CA VAL A 465 -11.02 27.29 -23.41
C VAL A 465 -11.04 27.99 -22.05
N SER A 466 -10.94 29.32 -22.06
CA SER A 466 -11.10 30.14 -20.87
C SER A 466 -12.56 30.21 -20.41
N TYR A 467 -12.78 30.83 -19.25
CA TYR A 467 -14.12 31.08 -18.73
C TYR A 467 -14.99 31.92 -19.70
N ASP A 468 -14.37 32.87 -20.40
CA ASP A 468 -15.04 33.75 -21.37
C ASP A 468 -15.32 33.06 -22.73
N GLY A 469 -15.03 31.77 -22.85
CA GLY A 469 -15.25 31.01 -24.09
C GLY A 469 -14.15 31.17 -25.15
N ILE A 470 -13.04 31.83 -24.83
CA ILE A 470 -11.91 32.03 -25.75
C ILE A 470 -11.03 30.78 -25.77
N VAL A 471 -10.71 30.26 -26.95
CA VAL A 471 -9.70 29.20 -27.10
C VAL A 471 -8.33 29.79 -26.80
N ILE A 472 -7.72 29.37 -25.70
CA ILE A 472 -6.42 29.84 -25.23
C ILE A 472 -5.25 28.98 -25.74
N LYS A 473 -5.53 27.73 -26.11
CA LYS A 473 -4.56 26.81 -26.69
C LYS A 473 -5.28 25.74 -27.51
N THR A 474 -4.79 25.46 -28.70
CA THR A 474 -5.19 24.30 -29.50
C THR A 474 -4.02 23.35 -29.60
N GLU A 475 -4.29 22.07 -29.38
CA GLU A 475 -3.29 21.00 -29.46
C GLU A 475 -3.83 19.87 -30.33
N ILE A 476 -3.18 19.61 -31.45
CA ILE A 476 -3.49 18.48 -32.33
C ILE A 476 -2.64 17.33 -31.86
N ILE A 477 -3.27 16.46 -31.07
CA ILE A 477 -2.59 15.40 -30.34
C ILE A 477 -2.43 14.14 -31.21
N HIS A 478 -3.24 14.02 -32.26
CA HIS A 478 -3.10 12.98 -33.29
C HIS A 478 -3.48 13.50 -34.67
N LYS A 479 -2.75 13.05 -35.69
CA LYS A 479 -3.06 13.22 -37.11
C LYS A 479 -2.74 11.92 -37.85
N SER A 480 -3.65 11.48 -38.70
CA SER A 480 -3.44 10.38 -39.65
C SER A 480 -3.89 10.77 -41.07
N THR A 481 -3.21 10.21 -42.06
CA THR A 481 -3.51 10.31 -43.49
C THR A 481 -3.30 8.93 -44.14
N GLY A 482 -3.84 8.72 -45.34
CA GLY A 482 -3.85 7.45 -46.04
C GLY A 482 -4.86 6.46 -45.46
N THR A 483 -4.62 5.18 -45.75
CA THR A 483 -5.38 4.06 -45.22
C THR A 483 -4.55 3.36 -44.15
N SER A 484 -5.15 3.14 -42.98
CA SER A 484 -4.56 2.32 -41.93
C SER A 484 -5.64 1.56 -41.19
N ASP A 485 -5.34 0.31 -40.85
CA ASP A 485 -6.19 -0.47 -39.95
C ASP A 485 -6.17 0.11 -38.52
N TRP A 486 -6.99 -0.46 -37.62
CA TRP A 486 -7.13 -0.03 -36.24
C TRP A 486 -5.79 0.06 -35.52
N LYS A 487 -5.58 1.22 -34.90
CA LYS A 487 -4.41 1.52 -34.06
C LYS A 487 -4.85 2.12 -32.73
N ASN A 488 -4.08 1.84 -31.69
CA ASN A 488 -4.21 2.51 -30.41
C ASN A 488 -3.49 3.86 -30.46
N PHE A 489 -4.06 4.84 -29.77
CA PHE A 489 -3.50 6.17 -29.57
C PHE A 489 -3.66 6.56 -28.10
N GLN A 490 -2.66 7.25 -27.57
CA GLN A 490 -2.68 7.80 -26.24
C GLN A 490 -1.89 9.12 -26.15
N TRP A 491 -2.31 10.01 -25.26
CA TRP A 491 -1.69 11.32 -25.08
C TRP A 491 -1.91 11.87 -23.68
N TYR A 492 -0.96 12.68 -23.22
CA TYR A 492 -1.05 13.39 -21.95
C TYR A 492 -0.61 14.84 -22.16
N THR A 493 -1.35 15.76 -21.56
CA THR A 493 -0.97 17.18 -21.55
C THR A 493 -1.50 17.85 -20.29
N LYS A 494 -0.91 18.99 -19.92
CA LYS A 494 -1.40 19.79 -18.79
C LYS A 494 -2.26 20.93 -19.31
N ALA A 495 -3.39 21.15 -18.64
CA ALA A 495 -4.25 22.29 -18.92
C ALA A 495 -3.49 23.60 -18.66
N PRO A 496 -3.41 24.52 -19.64
CA PRO A 496 -2.65 25.75 -19.53
C PRO A 496 -3.30 26.72 -18.53
N LYS A 497 -2.54 27.76 -18.14
CA LYS A 497 -3.05 28.84 -17.30
C LYS A 497 -4.27 29.51 -17.94
N GLY A 498 -5.33 29.68 -17.14
CA GLY A 498 -6.59 30.28 -17.57
C GLY A 498 -7.61 29.29 -18.14
N CYS A 499 -7.28 27.99 -18.19
CA CYS A 499 -8.22 26.96 -18.63
C CYS A 499 -9.41 26.82 -17.66
N PHE A 500 -10.61 26.76 -18.22
CA PHE A 500 -11.89 26.49 -17.54
C PHE A 500 -12.56 25.20 -18.04
N ARG A 501 -12.34 24.85 -19.30
CA ARG A 501 -12.77 23.58 -19.89
C ARG A 501 -11.86 23.19 -21.05
N VAL A 502 -11.87 21.92 -21.40
CA VAL A 502 -11.31 21.43 -22.67
C VAL A 502 -12.43 20.98 -23.59
N LEU A 503 -12.34 21.38 -24.86
CA LEU A 503 -13.19 20.89 -25.95
C LEU A 503 -12.40 19.78 -26.66
N PHE A 504 -12.81 18.54 -26.43
CA PHE A 504 -12.25 17.37 -27.08
C PHE A 504 -12.91 17.18 -28.44
N THR A 505 -12.12 16.99 -29.49
CA THR A 505 -12.61 16.82 -30.86
C THR A 505 -11.96 15.63 -31.53
N ILE A 506 -12.78 14.81 -32.19
CA ILE A 506 -12.38 13.82 -33.19
C ILE A 506 -13.00 14.16 -34.53
N GLY A 507 -12.31 13.85 -35.63
CA GLY A 507 -12.92 13.98 -36.95
C GLY A 507 -11.94 13.99 -38.10
N VAL A 508 -12.43 14.47 -39.25
CA VAL A 508 -11.67 14.68 -40.48
C VAL A 508 -11.69 16.19 -40.77
N ASP A 509 -10.50 16.81 -40.76
CA ASP A 509 -10.30 18.25 -40.92
C ASP A 509 -9.69 18.55 -42.27
N ASN A 510 -10.45 19.22 -43.15
CA ASN A 510 -10.00 19.74 -44.45
C ASN A 510 -9.26 18.67 -45.25
N ALA A 511 -9.85 17.48 -45.29
CA ALA A 511 -9.32 16.29 -45.93
C ALA A 511 -10.46 15.47 -46.54
N ILE A 512 -10.13 14.71 -47.57
CA ILE A 512 -11.02 13.74 -48.22
C ILE A 512 -10.81 12.39 -47.57
N GLY A 513 -11.84 11.56 -47.44
CA GLY A 513 -11.74 10.18 -46.97
C GLY A 513 -12.50 9.94 -45.68
N SER A 514 -12.31 8.76 -45.09
CA SER A 514 -13.04 8.33 -43.90
C SER A 514 -12.11 7.99 -42.73
N ALA A 515 -12.56 8.33 -41.53
CA ALA A 515 -11.93 7.95 -40.27
C ALA A 515 -12.96 7.31 -39.34
N TRP A 516 -12.51 6.34 -38.55
CA TRP A 516 -13.30 5.72 -37.49
C TRP A 516 -12.60 5.87 -36.16
N PHE A 517 -13.36 6.11 -35.11
CA PHE A 517 -12.88 6.24 -33.74
C PHE A 517 -13.70 5.34 -32.82
N ASP A 518 -13.04 4.71 -31.85
CA ASP A 518 -13.62 3.75 -30.90
C ASP A 518 -12.87 3.78 -29.56
N ASP A 519 -13.46 3.23 -28.50
CA ASP A 519 -12.88 3.11 -27.15
C ASP A 519 -12.22 4.42 -26.66
N VAL A 520 -12.89 5.56 -26.88
CA VAL A 520 -12.34 6.87 -26.57
C VAL A 520 -12.51 7.16 -25.09
N VAL A 521 -11.38 7.41 -24.43
CA VAL A 521 -11.32 7.73 -23.00
C VAL A 521 -10.64 9.07 -22.82
N ILE A 522 -11.24 9.93 -22.00
CA ILE A 522 -10.58 11.11 -21.47
C ILE A 522 -10.69 11.12 -19.94
N ASN A 523 -9.57 11.35 -19.28
CA ASN A 523 -9.53 11.58 -17.84
C ASN A 523 -8.94 12.98 -17.61
N VAL A 524 -9.65 13.83 -16.88
CA VAL A 524 -9.14 15.12 -16.39
C VAL A 524 -8.95 14.99 -14.89
N LEU A 525 -7.70 15.05 -14.44
CA LEU A 525 -7.28 14.79 -13.06
C LEU A 525 -6.75 16.02 -12.33
#